data_AF-A0A2T9ZMT3-F1
#
_entry.id   AF-A0A2T9ZMT3-F1
#
_cell.length_a   1.000
_cell.length_b   1.000
_cell.length_c   1.000
_cell.angle_alpha   90.00
_cell.angle_beta   90.00
_cell.angle_gamma   90.00
#
_symmetry.space_group_name_H-M   'P 1'
#
loop_
_entity.id
_entity.type
_entity.pdbx_description
1 polymer ?
#
loop_
_entity_poly.entity_id
_entity_poly.type
_entity_poly.pdbx_seq_one_letter_code
_entity_poly.pdbx_strand_id
1 'polypeptide(L)'
;MTSPLKQLTKYIPVALLFFSQITPAAPGMNEQQMQQMQQRMLQAQECFNKLDKSKFDELEAKGKKMEAEIKALCKAGKRDKAMSTAMKYSKEMHNDPQLKAMRKCGEHMQGMMDNMPGSFSPPTSEEKDGHICDDM
;
A
#
# COMPACT_ATOMS: atom_id res chain seq x y z
N MET A 1 -49.25 16.15 13.48
CA MET A 1 -47.98 15.70 14.08
C MET A 1 -48.07 14.20 14.31
N THR A 2 -47.62 13.41 13.34
CA THR A 2 -47.69 11.94 13.37
C THR A 2 -46.34 11.38 13.81
N SER A 3 -46.34 10.70 14.96
CA SER A 3 -45.13 10.14 15.58
C SER A 3 -44.46 9.07 14.70
N PRO A 4 -43.12 9.10 14.54
CA PRO A 4 -42.37 8.17 13.70
C PRO A 4 -42.31 6.72 14.23
N LEU A 5 -42.85 6.45 15.43
CA LEU A 5 -42.78 5.12 16.06
C LEU A 5 -43.65 4.04 15.40
N LYS A 6 -44.76 4.39 14.72
CA LYS A 6 -45.69 3.38 14.15
C LYS A 6 -45.32 2.88 12.75
N GLN A 7 -44.40 3.54 12.06
CA GLN A 7 -43.97 3.15 10.70
C GLN A 7 -42.91 2.04 10.73
N LEU A 8 -42.15 1.91 11.82
CA LEU A 8 -41.05 0.94 11.91
C LEU A 8 -41.54 -0.50 12.08
N THR A 9 -42.76 -0.72 12.59
CA THR A 9 -43.28 -2.07 12.89
C THR A 9 -43.72 -2.85 11.66
N LYS A 10 -43.98 -2.18 10.52
CA LYS A 10 -44.47 -2.82 9.29
C LYS A 10 -43.37 -3.43 8.42
N TYR A 11 -42.11 -3.04 8.61
CA TYR A 11 -40.99 -3.46 7.77
C TYR A 11 -40.04 -4.46 8.44
N ILE A 12 -40.37 -4.91 9.66
CA ILE A 12 -39.59 -5.89 10.44
C ILE A 12 -39.44 -7.26 9.75
N PRO A 13 -40.42 -7.82 9.00
CA PRO A 13 -40.20 -9.13 8.38
C PRO A 13 -39.45 -9.08 7.04
N VAL A 14 -39.25 -7.90 6.43
CA VAL A 14 -38.60 -7.77 5.10
C VAL A 14 -37.12 -7.41 5.20
N ALA A 15 -36.69 -6.79 6.31
CA ALA A 15 -35.29 -6.40 6.50
C ALA A 15 -34.34 -7.57 6.83
N LEU A 16 -34.87 -8.78 7.09
CA LEU A 16 -34.10 -9.96 7.51
C LEU A 16 -33.66 -10.89 6.37
N LEU A 17 -33.92 -10.54 5.10
CA LEU A 17 -33.59 -11.37 3.93
C LEU A 17 -32.29 -10.98 3.19
N PHE A 18 -31.53 -9.98 3.67
CA PHE A 18 -30.33 -9.50 2.97
C PHE A 18 -28.99 -9.95 3.59
N PHE A 19 -28.98 -10.81 4.62
CA PHE A 19 -27.74 -11.22 5.31
C PHE A 19 -27.17 -12.60 4.90
N SER A 20 -27.68 -13.26 3.86
CA SER A 20 -27.19 -14.59 3.44
C SER A 20 -26.39 -14.61 2.14
N GLN A 21 -25.62 -13.56 1.84
CA GLN A 21 -24.58 -13.64 0.82
C GLN A 21 -23.23 -13.82 1.52
N ILE A 22 -23.00 -15.00 2.10
CA ILE A 22 -21.66 -15.43 2.49
C ILE A 22 -20.93 -15.69 1.18
N THR A 23 -20.08 -14.77 0.75
CA THR A 23 -19.19 -14.97 -0.39
C THR A 23 -18.33 -16.21 -0.12
N PRO A 24 -18.18 -17.13 -1.09
CA PRO A 24 -17.31 -18.28 -0.95
C PRO A 24 -15.87 -17.82 -0.70
N ALA A 25 -15.18 -18.53 0.20
CA ALA A 25 -13.76 -18.39 0.44
C ALA A 25 -12.98 -18.32 -0.88
N ALA A 26 -11.93 -17.49 -0.91
CA ALA A 26 -11.08 -17.32 -2.08
C ALA A 26 -10.66 -18.70 -2.64
N PRO A 27 -10.85 -18.96 -3.95
CA PRO A 27 -10.60 -20.27 -4.52
C PRO A 27 -9.09 -20.60 -4.43
N GLY A 28 -8.76 -21.74 -3.81
CA GLY A 28 -7.40 -22.30 -3.78
C GLY A 28 -6.62 -22.19 -2.47
N MET A 29 -7.18 -21.61 -1.40
CA MET A 29 -6.55 -21.60 -0.07
C MET A 29 -7.28 -22.51 0.92
N ASN A 30 -6.52 -23.32 1.67
CA ASN A 30 -7.08 -24.14 2.74
C ASN A 30 -7.30 -23.33 4.03
N GLU A 31 -8.06 -23.88 4.98
CA GLU A 31 -8.42 -23.19 6.22
C GLU A 31 -7.20 -22.80 7.06
N GLN A 32 -6.16 -23.64 7.06
CA GLN A 32 -4.91 -23.38 7.76
C GLN A 32 -4.14 -22.19 7.15
N GLN A 33 -4.12 -22.07 5.83
CA GLN A 33 -3.54 -20.93 5.11
C GLN A 33 -4.30 -19.63 5.41
N MET A 34 -5.63 -19.70 5.49
CA MET A 34 -6.47 -18.56 5.87
C MET A 34 -6.17 -18.07 7.29
N GLN A 35 -6.04 -18.98 8.27
CA GLN A 35 -5.70 -18.62 9.65
C GLN A 35 -4.29 -18.00 9.74
N GLN A 36 -3.31 -18.58 9.05
CA GLN A 36 -1.95 -18.02 8.99
C GLN A 36 -1.92 -16.62 8.37
N MET A 37 -2.72 -16.40 7.32
CA MET A 37 -2.86 -15.09 6.69
C MET A 37 -3.45 -14.07 7.67
N GLN A 38 -4.50 -14.43 8.39
CA GLN A 38 -5.12 -13.56 9.39
C GLN A 38 -4.13 -13.17 10.49
N GLN A 39 -3.36 -14.13 10.99
CA GLN A 39 -2.34 -13.87 12.01
C GLN A 39 -1.24 -12.92 11.51
N ARG A 40 -0.74 -13.14 10.29
CA ARG A 40 0.26 -12.27 9.65
C ARG A 40 -0.26 -10.85 9.43
N MET A 41 -1.52 -10.71 9.03
CA MET A 41 -2.16 -9.41 8.87
C MET A 41 -2.27 -8.65 10.19
N LEU A 42 -2.64 -9.32 11.29
CA LEU A 42 -2.68 -8.71 12.61
C LEU A 42 -1.29 -8.27 13.08
N GLN A 43 -0.26 -9.10 12.86
CA GLN A 43 1.13 -8.75 13.17
C GLN A 43 1.61 -7.52 12.39
N ALA A 44 1.31 -7.47 11.09
CA ALA A 44 1.61 -6.31 10.25
C ALA A 44 0.89 -5.07 10.78
N GLN A 45 -0.41 -5.15 11.06
CA GLN A 45 -1.21 -4.04 11.57
C GLN A 45 -0.65 -3.51 12.91
N GLU A 46 -0.30 -4.40 13.83
CA GLU A 46 0.31 -4.02 15.10
C GLU A 46 1.68 -3.34 14.88
N CYS A 47 2.50 -3.86 13.96
CA CYS A 47 3.76 -3.25 13.59
C CYS A 47 3.56 -1.83 13.03
N PHE A 48 2.65 -1.65 12.07
CA PHE A 48 2.32 -0.35 11.49
C PHE A 48 1.81 0.65 12.53
N ASN A 49 1.03 0.18 13.52
CA ASN A 49 0.53 1.04 14.59
C ASN A 49 1.62 1.55 15.54
N LYS A 50 2.78 0.87 15.60
CA LYS A 50 3.94 1.30 16.38
C LYS A 50 4.82 2.31 15.64
N LEU A 51 4.58 2.56 14.35
CA LEU A 51 5.33 3.54 13.57
C LEU A 51 4.91 4.96 13.95
N ASP A 52 5.87 5.88 13.92
CA ASP A 52 5.63 7.30 14.19
C ASP A 52 4.95 7.95 12.97
N LYS A 53 3.62 8.03 13.03
CA LYS A 53 2.81 8.59 11.95
C LYS A 53 3.14 10.05 11.66
N SER A 54 3.68 10.80 12.63
CA SER A 54 4.07 12.21 12.42
C SER A 54 5.21 12.37 11.41
N LYS A 55 5.98 11.30 11.16
CA LYS A 55 7.08 11.29 10.20
C LYS A 55 6.64 10.97 8.77
N PHE A 56 5.42 10.50 8.57
CA PHE A 56 4.93 10.18 7.23
C PHE A 56 4.68 11.43 6.39
N ASP A 57 4.15 12.51 6.99
CA ASP A 57 3.94 13.77 6.29
C ASP A 57 5.27 14.37 5.79
N GLU A 58 6.34 14.23 6.58
CA GLU A 58 7.69 14.67 6.22
C GLU A 58 8.24 13.86 5.04
N LEU A 59 8.09 12.53 5.07
CA LEU A 59 8.50 11.65 3.98
C LEU A 59 7.72 11.94 2.70
N GLU A 60 6.40 12.15 2.80
CA GLU A 60 5.54 12.51 1.67
C GLU A 60 5.96 13.84 1.06
N ALA A 61 6.16 14.88 1.88
CA ALA A 61 6.63 16.18 1.43
C ALA A 61 8.00 16.08 0.75
N LYS A 62 8.92 15.29 1.30
CA LYS A 62 10.24 15.04 0.71
C LYS A 62 10.11 14.35 -0.66
N GLY A 63 9.22 13.36 -0.78
CA GLY A 63 8.94 12.68 -2.05
C GLY A 63 8.37 13.61 -3.11
N LYS A 64 7.33 14.39 -2.79
CA LYS A 64 6.72 15.38 -3.69
C LYS A 64 7.73 16.42 -4.18
N LYS A 65 8.59 16.91 -3.28
CA LYS A 65 9.66 17.85 -3.64
C LYS A 65 10.64 17.22 -4.64
N MET A 66 11.05 15.97 -4.40
CA MET A 66 11.98 15.27 -5.27
C MET A 66 11.39 14.99 -6.66
N GLU A 67 10.14 14.54 -6.71
CA GLU A 67 9.40 14.34 -7.96
C GLU A 67 9.36 15.64 -8.79
N ALA A 68 9.02 16.76 -8.16
CA ALA A 68 9.01 18.07 -8.83
C ALA A 68 10.39 18.49 -9.35
N GLU A 69 11.45 18.24 -8.59
CA GLU A 69 12.84 18.53 -8.99
C GLU A 69 13.26 17.68 -10.20
N ILE A 70 13.03 16.37 -10.15
CA ILE A 70 13.34 15.44 -11.25
C ILE A 70 12.57 15.85 -12.50
N LYS A 71 11.26 16.13 -12.37
CA LYS A 71 10.43 16.57 -13.49
C LYS A 71 10.94 17.87 -14.11
N ALA A 72 11.37 18.83 -13.30
CA ALA A 72 11.96 20.07 -13.78
C ALA A 72 13.29 19.83 -14.52
N LEU A 73 14.14 18.93 -14.01
CA LEU A 73 15.40 18.55 -14.66
C LEU A 73 15.15 17.86 -16.01
N CYS A 74 14.20 16.94 -16.08
CA CYS A 74 13.82 16.27 -17.32
C CYS A 74 13.28 17.25 -18.36
N LYS A 75 12.37 18.16 -17.97
CA LYS A 75 11.85 19.22 -18.86
C LYS A 75 12.92 20.17 -19.36
N ALA A 76 13.98 20.40 -18.57
CA ALA A 76 15.11 21.21 -18.96
C ALA A 76 16.14 20.46 -19.82
N GLY A 77 15.87 19.21 -20.22
CA GLY A 77 16.79 18.37 -21.00
C GLY A 77 17.98 17.83 -20.20
N LYS A 78 18.00 18.01 -18.87
CA LYS A 78 19.11 17.61 -17.99
C LYS A 78 18.95 16.16 -17.53
N ARG A 79 18.92 15.23 -18.49
CA ARG A 79 18.62 13.80 -18.28
C ARG A 79 19.54 13.15 -17.23
N ASP A 80 20.86 13.20 -17.44
CA ASP A 80 21.82 12.58 -16.52
C ASP A 80 21.74 13.15 -15.11
N LYS A 81 21.47 14.46 -14.99
CA LYS A 81 21.30 15.11 -13.69
C LYS A 81 20.01 14.64 -13.01
N ALA A 82 18.92 14.48 -13.75
CA ALA A 82 17.68 13.92 -13.21
C ALA A 82 17.88 12.50 -12.68
N MET A 83 18.55 11.64 -13.45
CA MET A 83 18.86 10.26 -13.04
C MET A 83 19.79 10.22 -11.81
N SER A 84 20.86 11.03 -11.80
CA SER A 84 21.76 11.12 -10.65
C SER A 84 21.04 11.61 -9.38
N THR A 85 20.18 12.62 -9.51
CA THR A 85 19.35 13.13 -8.41
C THR A 85 18.40 12.04 -7.88
N ALA A 86 17.75 11.29 -8.78
CA ALA A 86 16.87 10.18 -8.41
C ALA A 86 17.61 9.04 -7.70
N MET A 87 18.77 8.65 -8.20
CA MET A 87 19.62 7.62 -7.59
C MET A 87 20.08 8.02 -6.18
N LYS A 88 20.47 9.29 -6.00
CA LYS A 88 20.80 9.83 -4.68
C LYS A 88 19.60 9.75 -3.74
N TYR A 89 18.43 10.19 -4.18
CA TYR A 89 17.22 10.13 -3.38
C TYR A 89 16.83 8.68 -3.03
N SER A 90 16.91 7.76 -3.98
CA SER A 90 16.66 6.33 -3.76
C SER A 90 17.58 5.78 -2.67
N LYS A 91 18.88 6.10 -2.71
CA LYS A 91 19.83 5.71 -1.66
C LYS A 91 19.49 6.32 -0.30
N GLU A 92 19.06 7.58 -0.25
CA GLU A 92 18.61 8.21 0.99
C GLU A 92 17.37 7.50 1.56
N MET A 93 16.36 7.25 0.73
CA MET A 93 15.11 6.56 1.12
C MET A 93 15.34 5.09 1.47
N HIS A 94 16.30 4.43 0.82
CA HIS A 94 16.72 3.09 1.19
C HIS A 94 17.27 3.08 2.62
N ASN A 95 18.03 4.11 3.00
CA ASN A 95 18.70 4.20 4.28
C ASN A 95 17.85 4.81 5.41
N ASP A 96 16.75 5.46 5.08
CA ASP A 96 15.85 6.11 6.03
C ASP A 96 15.28 5.13 7.08
N PRO A 97 15.37 5.44 8.38
CA PRO A 97 14.96 4.52 9.44
C PRO A 97 13.44 4.29 9.48
N GLN A 98 12.62 5.29 9.13
CA GLN A 98 11.17 5.16 9.10
C GLN A 98 10.75 4.24 7.96
N LEU A 99 11.34 4.42 6.77
CA LEU A 99 11.09 3.52 5.64
C LEU A 99 11.62 2.11 5.89
N LYS A 100 12.77 1.95 6.55
CA LYS A 100 13.25 0.63 6.98
C LYS A 100 12.28 -0.06 7.94
N ALA A 101 11.75 0.66 8.92
CA ALA A 101 10.76 0.11 9.84
C ALA A 101 9.47 -0.27 9.11
N MET A 102 9.01 0.58 8.19
CA MET A 102 7.85 0.30 7.35
C MET A 102 8.04 -0.95 6.48
N ARG A 103 9.20 -1.12 5.84
CA ARG A 103 9.54 -2.33 5.06
C ARG A 103 9.51 -3.57 5.93
N LYS A 104 10.10 -3.53 7.13
CA LYS A 104 10.04 -4.64 8.10
C LYS A 104 8.60 -5.00 8.48
N CYS A 105 7.71 -4.02 8.66
CA CYS A 105 6.30 -4.31 8.90
C CYS A 105 5.65 -5.02 7.70
N GLY A 106 6.05 -4.64 6.47
CA GLY A 106 5.60 -5.28 5.24
C GLY A 106 6.12 -6.70 5.02
N GLU A 107 7.28 -7.07 5.57
CA GLU A 107 7.83 -8.44 5.49
C GLU A 107 6.88 -9.48 6.12
N HIS A 108 6.09 -9.09 7.12
CA HIS A 108 5.05 -9.97 7.68
C HIS A 108 3.97 -10.36 6.65
N MET A 109 3.79 -9.55 5.60
CA MET A 109 2.86 -9.80 4.51
C MET A 109 3.52 -10.45 3.27
N GLN A 110 4.83 -10.72 3.33
CA GLN A 110 5.56 -11.38 2.25
C GLN A 110 5.06 -12.82 2.08
N GLY A 111 4.86 -13.26 0.83
CA GLY A 111 4.16 -14.51 0.48
C GLY A 111 2.65 -14.36 0.27
N MET A 112 2.02 -13.32 0.83
CA MET A 112 0.62 -12.96 0.51
C MET A 112 0.53 -12.16 -0.80
N MET A 113 1.59 -11.39 -1.09
CA MET A 113 1.72 -10.57 -2.29
C MET A 113 2.18 -11.34 -3.53
N ASP A 114 2.75 -12.54 -3.38
CA ASP A 114 3.26 -13.36 -4.49
C ASP A 114 2.14 -13.78 -5.46
N ASN A 115 0.89 -13.78 -4.98
CA ASN A 115 -0.31 -14.09 -5.78
C ASN A 115 -1.10 -12.83 -6.20
N MET A 116 -0.65 -11.61 -5.87
CA MET A 116 -1.27 -10.38 -6.35
C MET A 116 -0.64 -9.92 -7.67
N PRO A 117 -1.41 -9.74 -8.74
CA PRO A 117 -0.88 -9.12 -9.96
C PRO A 117 -0.46 -7.68 -9.65
N GLY A 118 0.83 -7.37 -9.87
CA GLY A 118 1.41 -6.03 -9.64
C GLY A 118 2.03 -5.80 -8.27
N SER A 119 2.28 -6.85 -7.49
CA SER A 119 3.04 -6.73 -6.24
C SER A 119 4.47 -6.21 -6.49
N PHE A 120 4.94 -5.35 -5.59
CA PHE A 120 6.27 -4.73 -5.64
C PHE A 120 7.34 -5.81 -5.44
N SER A 121 7.69 -6.50 -6.51
CA SER A 121 8.84 -7.39 -6.52
C SER A 121 10.10 -6.55 -6.34
N PRO A 122 11.04 -6.94 -5.46
CA PRO A 122 12.35 -6.33 -5.48
C PRO A 122 12.91 -6.45 -6.90
N PRO A 123 13.56 -5.39 -7.44
CA PRO A 123 14.04 -5.39 -8.82
C PRO A 123 14.88 -6.64 -9.04
N THR A 124 14.42 -7.51 -9.94
CA THR A 124 15.22 -8.62 -10.44
C THR A 124 16.29 -8.04 -11.35
N SER A 125 17.43 -8.69 -11.45
CA SER A 125 18.63 -8.22 -12.16
C SER A 125 18.49 -8.06 -13.68
N GLU A 126 17.26 -8.07 -14.20
CA GLU A 126 16.90 -7.81 -15.60
C GLU A 126 16.09 -6.51 -15.71
N GLU A 127 16.47 -5.49 -14.96
CA GLU A 127 16.00 -4.12 -15.18
C GLU A 127 16.43 -3.69 -16.58
N LYS A 128 15.46 -3.55 -17.48
CA LYS A 128 15.66 -2.82 -18.74
C LYS A 128 16.22 -1.45 -18.37
N ASP A 129 17.27 -1.04 -19.06
CA ASP A 129 17.97 0.23 -18.89
C ASP A 129 17.03 1.40 -19.25
N GLY A 130 16.12 1.72 -18.32
CA GLY A 130 15.12 2.76 -18.42
C GLY A 130 15.63 4.02 -17.75
N HIS A 131 15.59 5.14 -18.46
CA HIS A 131 16.00 6.42 -17.90
C HIS A 131 14.80 7.12 -17.27
N ILE A 132 14.95 7.68 -16.07
CA ILE A 132 13.82 8.24 -15.29
C ILE A 132 12.98 9.28 -16.05
N CYS A 133 13.58 10.04 -16.97
CA CYS A 133 12.85 11.01 -17.79
C CYS A 133 11.94 10.40 -18.86
N ASP A 134 12.00 9.10 -19.12
CA ASP A 134 11.16 8.44 -20.12
C ASP A 134 9.76 8.15 -19.59
N ASP A 135 9.57 8.21 -18.27
CA ASP A 135 8.31 7.96 -17.55
C ASP A 135 7.70 9.23 -16.89
N MET A 136 8.16 10.45 -17.24
CA MET A 136 7.89 11.72 -16.51
C MET A 136 6.97 12.74 -17.19
#